data_AF-A0A1C5DI93-F1
#
_entry.id   AF-A0A1C5DI93-F1
#
_cell.length_a   1.000
_cell.length_b   1.000
_cell.length_c   1.000
_cell.angle_alpha   90.00
_cell.angle_beta   90.00
_cell.angle_gamma   90.00
#
_symmetry.space_group_name_H-M   'P 1'
#
loop_
_entity.id
_entity.type
_entity.pdbx_description
1 polymer ?
#
loop_
_entity_poly.entity_id
_entity_poly.type
_entity_poly.pdbx_seq_one_letter_code
_entity_poly.pdbx_strand_id
1 'polypeptide(L)'
;IRRNRTTGELAYYRCYSPQPIPLTALVRVAGSRWRVEETFQSGKGLAGLDEHQLRRYTSWSRWVTLAMLAHAFLAVVRADEHRLRPGPDDLIPLTCNEIQRLFIALVGRPVHDADHWLRWSYWRRRHQARSRASHYSRQAASKA
;
A
#
# COMPACT_ATOMS: atom_id res chain seq x y z
N ILE A 1 -13.29 28.21 -6.48
CA ILE A 1 -14.56 27.70 -7.07
C ILE A 1 -14.20 26.91 -8.30
N ARG A 2 -14.65 25.66 -8.42
CA ARG A 2 -14.47 24.84 -9.64
C ARG A 2 -15.83 24.76 -10.34
N ARG A 3 -15.86 25.00 -11.65
CA ARG A 3 -17.06 24.84 -12.47
C ARG A 3 -16.91 23.57 -13.30
N ASN A 4 -17.92 22.70 -13.27
CA ASN A 4 -18.03 21.59 -14.21
C ASN A 4 -18.32 22.15 -15.61
N ARG A 5 -17.50 21.82 -16.62
CA ARG A 5 -17.65 22.34 -17.99
C ARG A 5 -18.87 21.78 -18.71
N THR A 6 -19.35 20.61 -18.30
CA THR A 6 -20.46 19.90 -18.93
C THR A 6 -21.78 20.19 -18.23
N THR A 7 -21.81 20.15 -16.89
CA THR A 7 -23.05 20.36 -16.11
C THR A 7 -23.24 21.80 -15.62
N GLY A 8 -22.20 22.63 -15.69
CA GLY A 8 -22.23 24.01 -15.18
C GLY A 8 -22.23 24.12 -13.65
N GLU A 9 -22.28 23.00 -12.93
CA GLU A 9 -22.31 22.97 -11.46
C GLU A 9 -21.05 23.59 -10.85
N LEU A 10 -21.25 24.29 -9.73
CA LEU A 10 -20.22 24.97 -8.98
C LEU A 10 -19.85 24.16 -7.73
N ALA A 11 -18.58 23.81 -7.59
CA ALA A 11 -18.01 23.21 -6.40
C ALA A 11 -17.20 24.25 -5.62
N TYR A 12 -17.44 24.31 -4.31
CA TYR A 12 -16.77 25.21 -3.37
C TYR A 12 -15.79 24.42 -2.51
N TYR A 13 -14.63 25.02 -2.23
CA TYR A 13 -13.65 24.48 -1.30
C TYR A 13 -13.59 25.40 -0.08
N ARG A 14 -13.71 24.82 1.12
CA ARG A 14 -13.45 25.53 2.36
C ARG A 14 -11.97 25.37 2.70
N CYS A 15 -11.25 26.49 2.79
CA CYS A 15 -9.84 26.52 3.11
C CYS A 15 -9.60 27.35 4.38
N TYR A 16 -8.65 26.92 5.20
CA TYR A 16 -8.21 27.65 6.39
C TYR A 16 -6.68 27.81 6.32
N SER A 17 -6.19 29.01 6.62
CA SER A 17 -4.77 29.32 6.78
C SER A 17 -4.62 30.36 7.89
N PRO A 18 -3.65 30.20 8.80
CA PRO A 18 -3.39 31.16 9.87
C PRO A 18 -2.79 32.48 9.35
N GLN A 19 -2.23 32.48 8.14
CA GLN A 19 -1.67 33.67 7.47
C GLN A 19 -2.29 33.85 6.08
N PRO A 20 -2.34 35.09 5.54
CA PRO A 20 -2.80 35.33 4.17
C PRO A 20 -1.92 34.59 3.16
N ILE A 21 -2.53 33.73 2.34
CA ILE A 21 -1.84 32.97 1.29
C ILE A 21 -2.52 33.20 -0.06
N PRO A 22 -1.76 33.18 -1.17
CA PRO A 22 -2.32 33.43 -2.48
C PRO A 22 -3.30 32.32 -2.90
N LEU A 23 -4.32 32.68 -3.67
CA LEU A 23 -5.32 31.73 -4.18
C LEU A 23 -4.68 30.59 -4.98
N THR A 24 -3.57 30.85 -5.68
CA THR A 24 -2.82 29.83 -6.42
C THR A 24 -2.29 28.72 -5.52
N ALA A 25 -1.85 29.06 -4.29
CA ALA A 25 -1.42 28.07 -3.30
C ALA A 25 -2.61 27.23 -2.82
N LEU A 26 -3.75 27.87 -2.52
CA LEU A 26 -4.98 27.18 -2.14
C LEU A 26 -5.47 26.22 -3.23
N VAL A 27 -5.44 26.64 -4.49
CA VAL A 27 -5.80 25.80 -5.64
C VAL A 27 -4.83 24.64 -5.79
N ARG A 28 -3.52 24.86 -5.62
CA ARG A 28 -2.51 23.80 -5.68
C ARG A 28 -2.72 22.76 -4.58
N VAL A 29 -3.02 23.20 -3.35
CA VAL A 29 -3.35 22.29 -2.24
C VAL A 29 -4.64 21.53 -2.51
N ALA A 30 -5.71 22.21 -2.93
CA ALA A 30 -6.97 21.55 -3.32
C ALA A 30 -6.77 20.52 -4.43
N GLY A 31 -5.91 20.81 -5.42
CA GLY A 31 -5.53 19.90 -6.50
C GLY A 31 -4.71 18.70 -6.05
N SER A 32 -3.90 18.85 -4.99
CA SER A 32 -3.08 17.75 -4.44
C SER A 32 -3.91 16.61 -3.83
N ARG A 33 -5.18 16.85 -3.49
CA ARG A 33 -6.12 15.81 -3.02
C ARG A 33 -6.21 14.63 -4.00
N TRP A 34 -6.19 14.90 -5.31
CA TRP A 34 -6.22 13.81 -6.30
C TRP A 34 -4.97 12.93 -6.21
N ARG A 35 -3.82 13.53 -5.95
CA ARG A 35 -2.55 12.83 -5.78
C ARG A 35 -2.59 11.85 -4.60
N VAL A 36 -3.35 12.19 -3.55
CA VAL A 36 -3.59 11.28 -2.42
C VAL A 36 -4.40 10.07 -2.84
N GLU A 37 -5.47 10.25 -3.63
CA GLU A 37 -6.26 9.15 -4.17
C GLU A 37 -5.41 8.24 -5.06
N GLU A 38 -4.60 8.81 -5.94
CA GLU A 38 -3.70 8.08 -6.82
C GLU A 38 -2.66 7.24 -6.05
N THR A 39 -2.10 7.80 -4.97
CA THR A 39 -1.23 7.07 -4.03
C THR A 39 -1.99 5.94 -3.34
N PHE A 40 -3.23 6.14 -2.92
CA PHE A 40 -4.04 5.07 -2.32
C PHE A 40 -4.33 3.94 -3.31
N GLN A 41 -4.70 4.27 -4.56
CA GLN A 41 -4.93 3.28 -5.61
C GLN A 41 -3.65 2.51 -5.94
N SER A 42 -2.52 3.21 -6.05
CA SER A 42 -1.22 2.59 -6.27
C SER A 42 -0.77 1.73 -5.08
N GLY A 43 -1.05 2.16 -3.85
CA GLY A 43 -0.76 1.41 -2.63
C GLY A 43 -1.56 0.12 -2.51
N LYS A 44 -2.82 0.13 -2.95
CA LYS A 44 -3.63 -1.10 -3.07
C LYS A 44 -3.03 -2.05 -4.09
N GLY A 45 -2.82 -1.57 -5.33
CA GLY A 45 -2.34 -2.42 -6.42
C GLY A 45 -0.91 -2.94 -6.27
N LEU A 46 -0.01 -2.18 -5.63
CA LEU A 46 1.40 -2.56 -5.48
C LEU A 46 1.71 -3.12 -4.10
N ALA A 47 1.13 -2.59 -3.02
CA ALA A 47 1.50 -2.99 -1.65
C ALA A 47 0.42 -3.80 -0.92
N GLY A 48 -0.69 -4.15 -1.59
CA GLY A 48 -1.78 -4.93 -1.00
C GLY A 48 -2.47 -4.22 0.15
N LEU A 49 -2.57 -2.89 0.10
CA LEU A 49 -3.11 -2.07 1.19
C LEU A 49 -4.52 -2.50 1.63
N ASP A 50 -5.34 -3.00 0.70
CA ASP A 50 -6.71 -3.48 0.92
C ASP A 50 -6.85 -5.02 0.96
N GLU A 51 -5.76 -5.78 0.79
CA GLU A 51 -5.79 -7.25 0.79
C GLU A 51 -5.77 -7.87 2.20
N HIS A 52 -5.96 -7.05 3.25
CA HIS A 52 -5.97 -7.52 4.63
C HIS A 52 -7.27 -8.28 4.97
N GLN A 53 -7.13 -9.53 5.42
CA GLN A 53 -8.29 -10.40 5.72
C GLN A 53 -8.58 -10.60 7.22
N LEU A 54 -8.13 -9.71 8.13
CA LEU A 54 -8.21 -10.00 9.58
C LEU A 54 -9.15 -9.06 10.35
N ARG A 55 -9.96 -9.66 11.23
CA ARG A 55 -11.02 -9.03 12.03
C ARG A 55 -10.54 -8.20 13.24
N ARG A 56 -9.22 -8.09 13.49
CA ARG A 56 -8.67 -7.45 14.71
C ARG A 56 -7.92 -6.16 14.38
N TYR A 57 -8.20 -5.09 15.12
CA TYR A 57 -7.59 -3.76 14.95
C TYR A 57 -6.06 -3.79 14.97
N THR A 58 -5.45 -4.50 15.91
CA THR A 58 -3.97 -4.57 16.03
C THR A 58 -3.30 -5.27 14.84
N SER A 59 -3.99 -6.21 14.20
CA SER A 59 -3.47 -6.84 12.99
C SER A 59 -3.62 -5.93 11.78
N TRP A 60 -4.75 -5.23 11.69
CA TRP A 60 -5.01 -4.24 10.66
C TRP A 60 -3.99 -3.10 10.70
N SER A 61 -3.72 -2.54 11.88
CA SER A 61 -2.76 -1.43 12.02
C SER A 61 -1.34 -1.82 11.60
N ARG A 62 -0.89 -3.02 11.96
CA ARG A 62 0.41 -3.56 11.54
C ARG A 62 0.48 -3.77 10.03
N TRP A 63 -0.58 -4.31 9.43
CA TRP A 63 -0.65 -4.52 7.97
C TRP A 63 -0.60 -3.19 7.22
N VAL A 64 -1.47 -2.25 7.57
CA VAL A 64 -1.52 -0.93 6.92
C VAL A 64 -0.18 -0.23 7.04
N THR A 65 0.49 -0.30 8.19
CA THR A 65 1.82 0.29 8.38
C THR A 65 2.85 -0.34 7.44
N LEU A 66 2.88 -1.67 7.31
CA LEU A 66 3.80 -2.37 6.41
C LEU A 66 3.51 -2.08 4.94
N ALA A 67 2.24 -2.09 4.54
CA ALA A 67 1.83 -1.77 3.17
C ALA A 67 2.19 -0.32 2.81
N MET A 68 1.93 0.63 3.71
CA MET A 68 2.31 2.03 3.50
C MET A 68 3.83 2.21 3.45
N LEU A 69 4.59 1.50 4.29
CA LEU A 69 6.06 1.53 4.27
C LEU A 69 6.61 0.97 2.95
N ALA A 70 6.07 -0.15 2.47
CA ALA A 70 6.45 -0.74 1.18
C ALA A 70 6.15 0.21 0.02
N HIS A 71 4.98 0.85 0.01
CA HIS A 71 4.64 1.83 -1.00
C HIS A 71 5.55 3.07 -0.95
N ALA A 72 5.87 3.57 0.25
CA ALA A 72 6.79 4.67 0.44
C ALA A 72 8.21 4.34 -0.08
N PHE A 73 8.68 3.12 0.17
CA PHE A 73 9.95 2.64 -0.41
C PHE A 73 9.94 2.72 -1.94
N LEU A 74 8.90 2.19 -2.61
CA LEU A 74 8.80 2.25 -4.07
C LEU A 74 8.77 3.70 -4.59
N ALA A 75 8.03 4.59 -3.92
CA ALA A 75 7.93 5.99 -4.30
C ALA A 75 9.26 6.74 -4.14
N VAL A 76 10.01 6.48 -3.06
CA VAL A 76 11.32 7.10 -2.81
C VAL A 76 12.35 6.60 -3.82
N VAL A 77 12.42 5.28 -4.07
CA VAL A 77 13.35 4.72 -5.07
C VAL A 77 13.06 5.28 -6.46
N ARG A 78 11.78 5.40 -6.83
CA ARG A 78 11.38 6.03 -8.09
C ARG A 78 11.84 7.48 -8.17
N ALA A 79 11.69 8.25 -7.09
CA ALA A 79 12.04 9.66 -7.07
C ALA A 79 13.56 9.92 -7.00
N ASP A 80 14.33 8.97 -6.49
CA ASP A 80 15.80 9.04 -6.45
C ASP A 80 16.45 8.59 -7.77
N GLU A 81 15.94 7.52 -8.38
CA GLU A 81 15.94 7.40 -9.84
C GLU A 81 15.16 8.60 -10.43
N HIS A 82 14.99 8.89 -11.71
CA HIS A 82 14.51 10.22 -12.17
C HIS A 82 15.42 11.42 -11.78
N ARG A 83 15.77 11.63 -10.50
CA ARG A 83 16.67 12.70 -10.04
C ARG A 83 18.13 12.39 -10.37
N LEU A 84 18.60 11.18 -10.08
CA LEU A 84 20.01 10.80 -10.27
C LEU A 84 20.30 10.28 -11.68
N ARG A 85 19.30 9.68 -12.34
CA ARG A 85 19.41 9.19 -13.70
C ARG A 85 18.17 9.58 -14.49
N PRO A 86 18.17 10.75 -15.16
CA PRO A 86 17.25 10.95 -16.26
C PRO A 86 17.58 9.84 -17.27
N GLY A 87 16.66 8.89 -17.46
CA GLY A 87 16.89 7.71 -18.27
C GLY A 87 17.32 8.06 -19.70
N PRO A 88 17.92 7.13 -20.45
CA PRO A 88 18.22 7.35 -21.86
C PRO A 88 16.92 7.75 -22.59
N ASP A 89 17.03 8.70 -23.53
CA ASP A 89 15.88 9.36 -24.19
C ASP A 89 14.87 8.38 -24.84
N ASP A 90 15.29 7.14 -25.07
CA ASP A 90 14.52 6.11 -25.77
C ASP A 90 13.65 5.23 -24.85
N LEU A 91 13.80 5.32 -23.52
CA LEU A 91 13.09 4.44 -22.57
C LEU A 91 12.15 5.20 -21.64
N ILE A 92 11.02 4.57 -21.33
CA ILE A 92 10.14 5.04 -20.26
C ILE A 92 10.89 4.94 -18.92
N PRO A 93 10.91 6.01 -18.11
CA PRO A 93 11.56 5.96 -16.80
C PRO A 93 10.98 4.87 -15.89
N LEU A 94 11.81 4.39 -14.96
CA LEU A 94 11.41 3.34 -14.02
C LEU A 94 10.14 3.71 -13.26
N THR A 95 9.11 2.88 -13.42
CA THR A 95 7.84 3.02 -12.71
C THR A 95 7.90 2.27 -11.38
N CYS A 96 7.00 2.61 -10.43
CA CYS A 96 6.91 1.89 -9.15
C CYS A 96 6.66 0.38 -9.34
N ASN A 97 5.91 -0.01 -10.38
CA ASN A 97 5.64 -1.41 -10.70
C ASN A 97 6.91 -2.13 -11.15
N GLU A 98 7.73 -1.50 -12.00
CA GLU A 98 8.98 -2.10 -12.46
C GLU A 98 9.99 -2.22 -11.32
N ILE A 99 10.11 -1.20 -10.47
CA ILE A 99 10.93 -1.25 -9.26
C ILE A 99 10.47 -2.38 -8.33
N GLN A 100 9.16 -2.55 -8.15
CA GLN A 100 8.61 -3.65 -7.35
C GLN A 100 9.01 -5.01 -7.92
N ARG A 101 8.85 -5.21 -9.23
CA ARG A 101 9.21 -6.48 -9.90
C ARG A 101 10.68 -6.80 -9.72
N LEU A 102 11.56 -5.82 -9.96
CA LEU A 102 13.01 -5.98 -9.78
C LEU A 102 13.35 -6.29 -8.32
N PHE A 103 12.74 -5.60 -7.37
CA PHE A 103 12.95 -5.85 -5.94
C PHE A 103 12.50 -7.27 -5.54
N ILE A 104 11.32 -7.71 -5.98
CA ILE A 104 10.84 -9.08 -5.73
C ILE A 104 11.77 -10.11 -6.36
N ALA A 105 12.27 -9.87 -7.57
CA ALA A 105 13.21 -10.78 -8.23
C ALA A 105 14.54 -10.89 -7.48
N LEU A 106 15.05 -9.77 -6.95
CA LEU A 106 16.30 -9.72 -6.20
C LEU A 106 16.18 -10.38 -4.82
N VAL A 107 15.09 -10.09 -4.11
CA VAL A 107 14.87 -10.54 -2.72
C VAL A 107 14.21 -11.91 -2.64
N GLY A 108 13.45 -12.33 -3.67
CA GLY A 108 12.72 -13.60 -3.69
C GLY A 108 13.63 -14.83 -3.80
N ARG A 109 14.79 -14.71 -4.46
CA ARG A 109 15.74 -15.84 -4.64
C ARG A 109 16.19 -16.50 -3.33
N PRO A 110 16.63 -15.76 -2.28
CA PRO A 110 16.97 -16.37 -0.99
C PRO A 110 15.77 -16.89 -0.18
N VAL A 111 14.54 -16.41 -0.45
CA VAL A 111 13.32 -16.83 0.28
C VAL A 111 12.82 -18.21 -0.19
N HIS A 112 13.24 -18.67 -1.37
CA HIS A 112 12.80 -19.94 -1.95
C HIS A 112 13.73 -21.13 -1.66
N ASP A 113 14.64 -21.01 -0.68
CA ASP A 113 15.48 -22.13 -0.25
C ASP A 113 14.65 -23.29 0.35
N ALA A 114 15.07 -24.53 0.13
CA ALA A 114 14.34 -25.72 0.57
C ALA A 114 14.16 -25.74 2.10
N ASP A 115 15.16 -25.27 2.84
CA ASP A 115 15.11 -25.14 4.30
C ASP A 115 14.10 -24.08 4.76
N HIS A 116 13.91 -23.01 3.99
CA HIS A 116 12.86 -22.02 4.27
C HIS A 116 11.47 -22.66 4.07
N TRP A 117 11.28 -23.40 2.97
CA TRP A 117 10.02 -24.09 2.68
C TRP A 117 9.65 -25.14 3.73
N LEU A 118 10.62 -25.96 4.16
CA LEU A 118 10.41 -26.97 5.20
C LEU A 118 10.04 -26.33 6.55
N ARG A 119 10.73 -25.25 6.92
CA ARG A 119 10.47 -24.50 8.15
C ARG A 119 9.10 -23.82 8.13
N TRP A 120 8.73 -23.23 7.00
CA TRP A 120 7.40 -22.65 6.78
C TRP A 120 6.30 -23.72 6.82
N SER A 121 6.52 -24.88 6.22
CA SER A 121 5.63 -26.04 6.27
C SER A 121 5.42 -26.52 7.71
N TYR A 122 6.50 -26.66 8.48
CA TYR A 122 6.43 -27.03 9.88
C TYR A 122 5.62 -26.02 10.71
N TRP A 123 5.92 -24.72 10.58
CA TRP A 123 5.20 -23.66 11.27
C TRP A 123 3.70 -23.67 10.95
N ARG A 124 3.34 -23.81 9.66
CA ARG A 124 1.95 -23.82 9.21
C ARG A 124 1.18 -25.02 9.76
N ARG A 125 1.76 -26.22 9.69
CA ARG A 125 1.15 -27.45 10.24
C ARG A 125 0.95 -27.36 11.75
N ARG A 126 1.91 -26.80 12.48
CA ARG A 126 1.77 -26.53 13.93
C ARG A 126 0.62 -25.58 14.21
N HIS A 127 0.46 -24.53 13.40
CA HIS A 127 -0.64 -23.57 13.56
C HIS A 127 -2.01 -24.19 13.24
N GLN A 128 -2.10 -24.99 12.18
CA GLN A 128 -3.30 -25.75 11.82
C GLN A 128 -3.71 -26.73 12.93
N ALA A 129 -2.74 -27.45 13.52
CA ALA A 129 -2.98 -28.36 14.64
C ALA A 129 -3.57 -27.62 15.85
N ARG A 130 -3.06 -26.42 16.18
CA ARG A 130 -3.61 -25.56 17.25
C ARG A 130 -5.03 -25.12 16.95
N SER A 131 -5.30 -24.64 15.73
CA SER A 131 -6.64 -24.23 15.32
C SER A 131 -7.64 -25.41 15.40
N ARG A 132 -7.24 -26.59 14.91
CA ARG A 132 -8.04 -27.82 14.99
C ARG A 132 -8.35 -28.20 16.43
N ALA A 133 -7.36 -28.18 17.31
CA ALA A 133 -7.55 -28.48 18.73
C ALA A 133 -8.55 -27.51 19.39
N SER A 134 -8.38 -26.20 19.19
CA SER A 134 -9.31 -25.19 19.72
C SER A 134 -10.73 -25.34 19.18
N HIS A 135 -10.88 -25.69 17.89
CA HIS A 135 -12.20 -25.94 17.29
C HIS A 135 -12.90 -27.14 17.94
N TYR A 136 -12.19 -28.26 18.13
CA TYR A 136 -12.75 -29.44 18.81
C TYR A 136 -13.06 -29.16 20.28
N SER A 137 -12.21 -28.43 21.02
CA SER A 137 -12.50 -28.03 22.39
C SER A 137 -13.75 -27.17 22.50
N ARG A 138 -13.97 -26.23 21.55
CA ARG A 138 -15.19 -25.42 21.50
C ARG A 138 -16.43 -26.24 21.16
N GLN A 139 -16.34 -27.19 20.23
CA GLN A 139 -17.45 -28.09 19.91
C GLN A 139 -17.82 -28.99 21.08
N ALA A 140 -16.84 -29.52 21.82
CA ALA A 140 -17.08 -30.32 23.01
C ALA A 140 -17.74 -29.51 24.13
N ALA A 141 -17.28 -28.27 24.36
CA ALA A 141 -17.86 -27.37 25.37
C ALA A 141 -19.28 -26.87 25.03
N SER A 142 -19.68 -26.89 23.76
CA SER A 142 -21.04 -26.52 23.33
C SER A 142 -22.03 -27.69 23.40
N LYS A 143 -21.56 -28.92 23.61
CA LYS A 143 -22.37 -30.14 23.71
C LYS A 143 -22.54 -30.63 25.16
N ALA A 144 -21.85 -30.01 26.11
CA ALA A 144 -22.01 -30.20 27.55
C ALA A 144 -22.94 -29.12 28.11
#